data_AF-A0A0C2DQN8-F1
#
_entry.id   AF-A0A0C2DQN8-F1
#
_cell.length_a   1.000
_cell.length_b   1.000
_cell.length_c   1.000
_cell.angle_alpha   90.00
_cell.angle_beta   90.00
_cell.angle_gamma   90.00
#
_symmetry.space_group_name_H-M   'P 1'
#
loop_
_entity.id
_entity.type
_entity.pdbx_description
1 polymer ?
#
loop_
_entity_poly.entity_id
_entity_poly.type
_entity_poly.pdbx_seq_one_letter_code
_entity_poly.pdbx_strand_id
1 'polypeptide(L)'
;MFLRRWLFFCALLALLPACSPSLESGARQLNAANLGNSLVHGQTSRQDVYNHLGPPQSIIHPGDSSRPFLRPDAGRHPLFPDAEVWTYSGRSIAHAKALDPRPIVHRHTTLRIFFDQNGILQDYSLRETQN
;
A
#
# COMPACT_ATOMS: atom_id res chain seq x y z
N MET A 1 -26.64 34.00 35.66
CA MET A 1 -25.19 33.88 35.38
C MET A 1 -24.83 32.53 34.70
N PHE A 2 -25.70 31.94 33.87
CA PHE A 2 -25.49 30.60 33.28
C PHE A 2 -25.33 30.57 31.75
N LEU A 3 -25.58 31.70 31.06
CA LEU A 3 -25.60 31.74 29.59
C LEU A 3 -24.22 31.96 28.92
N ARG A 4 -23.24 32.48 29.68
CA ARG A 4 -21.94 32.90 29.13
C ARG A 4 -20.92 31.76 29.00
N ARG A 5 -21.21 30.60 29.60
CA ARG A 5 -20.32 29.43 29.63
C ARG A 5 -20.50 28.49 28.43
N TRP A 6 -21.63 28.59 27.73
CA TRP A 6 -21.95 27.73 26.58
C TRP A 6 -21.34 28.22 25.26
N LEU A 7 -21.10 29.52 25.11
CA LEU A 7 -20.51 30.09 23.89
C LEU A 7 -19.05 29.69 23.66
N PHE A 8 -18.31 29.37 24.72
CA PHE A 8 -16.92 28.92 24.60
C PHE A 8 -16.81 27.48 24.10
N PHE A 9 -17.84 26.65 24.28
CA PHE A 9 -17.78 25.24 23.86
C PHE A 9 -17.99 25.08 22.35
N CYS A 10 -18.83 25.92 21.73
CA CYS A 10 -19.03 25.90 20.27
C CYS A 10 -17.84 26.50 19.49
N ALA A 11 -17.12 27.46 20.07
CA ALA A 11 -15.95 28.06 19.42
C ALA A 11 -14.75 27.10 19.36
N LEU A 12 -14.64 26.14 20.29
CA LEU A 12 -13.54 25.17 20.32
C LEU A 12 -13.71 24.05 19.27
N LEU A 13 -14.94 23.77 18.84
CA LEU A 13 -15.24 22.76 17.80
C LEU A 13 -15.01 23.28 16.37
N ALA A 14 -14.92 24.59 16.17
CA ALA A 14 -14.66 25.21 14.86
C ALA A 14 -13.16 25.25 14.48
N LEU A 15 -12.27 24.85 15.39
CA LEU A 15 -10.81 24.87 15.22
C LEU A 15 -10.20 23.46 15.06
N LEU A 16 -11.02 22.44 14.84
CA LEU A 16 -10.53 21.15 14.36
C LEU A 16 -10.54 21.21 12.83
N PRO A 17 -9.43 21.58 12.15
CA PRO A 17 -9.32 21.27 10.75
C PRO A 17 -9.46 19.75 10.66
N ALA A 18 -10.44 19.34 9.87
CA ALA A 18 -10.65 17.98 9.48
C ALA A 18 -9.37 17.45 8.81
N CYS A 19 -8.42 16.98 9.61
CA CYS A 19 -7.51 15.91 9.22
C CYS A 19 -8.36 14.64 9.17
N SER A 20 -9.30 14.58 8.22
CA SER A 20 -9.67 13.31 7.62
C SER A 20 -8.53 12.99 6.67
N PRO A 21 -7.55 12.14 7.04
CA PRO A 21 -6.74 11.52 6.00
C PRO A 21 -7.75 10.85 5.07
N SER A 22 -7.77 11.29 3.82
CA SER A 22 -8.53 10.61 2.78
C SER A 22 -8.15 9.14 2.87
N LEU A 23 -9.10 8.30 3.31
CA LEU A 23 -9.03 6.83 3.25
C LEU A 23 -9.11 6.41 1.78
N GLU A 24 -8.26 6.98 0.93
CA GLU A 24 -8.00 6.50 -0.41
C GLU A 24 -6.93 5.41 -0.32
N SER A 25 -7.21 4.44 0.55
CA SER A 25 -6.48 3.20 0.67
C SER A 25 -6.87 2.34 -0.54
N GLY A 26 -6.05 2.36 -1.59
CA GLY A 26 -5.96 1.20 -2.49
C GLY A 26 -6.43 1.37 -3.94
N ALA A 27 -6.68 2.59 -4.42
CA ALA A 27 -7.06 2.79 -5.83
C ALA A 27 -5.96 3.42 -6.70
N ARG A 28 -4.72 3.54 -6.21
CA ARG A 28 -3.60 3.86 -7.11
C ARG A 28 -3.37 2.62 -7.98
N GLN A 29 -3.75 2.73 -9.25
CA GLN A 29 -3.52 1.70 -10.26
C GLN A 29 -2.02 1.39 -10.27
N LEU A 30 -1.64 0.25 -9.70
CA LEU A 30 -0.25 -0.21 -9.64
C LEU A 30 0.19 -0.53 -11.06
N ASN A 31 0.74 0.47 -11.75
CA ASN A 31 1.22 0.32 -13.10
C ASN A 31 2.66 -0.20 -13.06
N ALA A 32 2.84 -1.48 -13.41
CA ALA A 32 4.13 -2.16 -13.52
C ALA A 32 5.20 -1.33 -14.25
N ALA A 33 4.80 -0.67 -15.34
CA ALA A 33 5.70 0.09 -16.20
C ALA A 33 6.24 1.35 -15.50
N ASN A 34 5.48 1.92 -14.57
CA ASN A 34 5.91 3.10 -13.81
C ASN A 34 6.74 2.75 -12.58
N LEU A 35 6.60 1.53 -12.05
CA LEU A 35 7.33 1.05 -10.87
C LEU A 35 8.79 0.71 -11.20
N GLY A 36 9.05 0.16 -12.39
CA GLY A 36 10.40 -0.26 -12.79
C GLY A 36 11.43 0.87 -12.86
N ASN A 37 10.99 2.12 -13.01
CA ASN A 37 11.88 3.29 -13.06
C ASN A 37 12.15 3.91 -11.67
N SER A 38 11.36 3.58 -10.65
CA SER A 38 11.47 4.16 -9.30
C SER A 38 12.02 3.17 -8.27
N LEU A 39 11.90 1.87 -8.53
CA LEU A 39 12.38 0.79 -7.67
C LEU A 39 13.72 0.26 -8.20
N VAL A 40 14.82 0.90 -7.78
CA VAL A 40 16.19 0.53 -8.14
C VAL A 40 16.81 -0.29 -7.02
N HIS A 41 17.21 -1.53 -7.33
CA HIS A 41 17.85 -2.44 -6.37
C HIS A 41 19.11 -1.83 -5.75
N GLY A 42 19.26 -1.97 -4.44
CA GLY A 42 20.40 -1.46 -3.68
C GLY A 42 20.42 0.06 -3.49
N GLN A 43 19.46 0.80 -4.04
CA GLN A 43 19.40 2.27 -3.96
C GLN A 43 18.12 2.77 -3.31
N THR A 44 16.97 2.24 -3.73
CA THR A 44 15.68 2.71 -3.23
C THR A 44 15.50 2.32 -1.77
N SER A 45 15.25 3.29 -0.89
CA SER A 45 14.99 3.06 0.53
C SER A 45 13.51 2.84 0.84
N ARG A 46 13.20 2.32 2.03
CA ARG A 46 11.82 2.27 2.56
C ARG A 46 11.10 3.61 2.49
N GLN A 47 11.82 4.70 2.81
CA GLN A 47 11.26 6.04 2.78
C GLN A 47 10.91 6.46 1.34
N ASP A 48 11.77 6.14 0.37
CA ASP A 48 11.50 6.42 -1.02
C ASP A 48 10.26 5.66 -1.50
N VAL A 49 10.17 4.37 -1.18
CA VAL A 49 8.99 3.56 -1.50
C VAL A 49 7.73 4.14 -0.85
N TYR A 50 7.79 4.51 0.43
CA TYR A 50 6.67 5.14 1.13
C TYR A 50 6.24 6.45 0.49
N ASN A 51 7.20 7.31 0.11
CA ASN A 51 6.92 8.57 -0.57
C ASN A 51 6.28 8.35 -1.95
N HIS A 52 6.68 7.30 -2.66
CA HIS A 52 6.18 7.01 -4.00
C HIS A 52 4.84 6.28 -4.00
N LEU A 53 4.64 5.30 -3.11
CA LEU A 53 3.49 4.39 -3.13
C LEU A 53 2.50 4.65 -1.99
N GLY A 54 2.90 5.41 -0.98
CA GLY A 54 2.15 5.55 0.26
C GLY A 54 2.33 4.34 1.19
N PRO A 55 1.50 4.27 2.25
CA PRO A 55 1.59 3.19 3.22
C PRO A 55 1.27 1.83 2.57
N PRO A 56 2.04 0.77 2.89
CA PRO A 56 1.72 -0.58 2.44
C PRO A 56 0.45 -1.09 3.13
N GLN A 57 -0.23 -2.02 2.47
CA GLN A 57 -1.40 -2.68 3.05
C GLN A 57 -1.00 -3.65 4.17
N SER A 58 0.17 -4.26 4.06
CA SER A 58 0.73 -5.11 5.11
C SER A 58 2.24 -5.07 5.12
N ILE A 59 2.82 -5.19 6.31
CA ILE A 59 4.26 -5.32 6.55
C ILE A 59 4.52 -6.63 7.27
N ILE A 60 5.57 -7.34 6.86
CA ILE A 60 6.09 -8.54 7.52
C ILE A 60 7.54 -8.25 7.88
N HIS A 61 7.89 -8.31 9.15
CA HIS A 61 9.25 -8.02 9.61
C HIS A 61 10.15 -9.27 9.60
N PRO A 62 11.48 -9.10 9.50
CA PRO A 62 12.46 -10.17 9.66
C PRO A 62 12.28 -10.82 11.04
N GLY A 63 11.77 -12.05 11.08
CA GLY A 63 11.45 -12.76 12.32
C GLY A 63 9.99 -13.19 12.45
N ASP A 64 9.05 -12.42 11.90
CA ASP A 64 7.64 -12.83 11.80
C ASP A 64 7.44 -13.91 10.74
N SER A 65 8.32 -13.91 9.73
CA SER A 65 8.38 -14.91 8.67
C SER A 65 8.59 -16.33 9.20
N SER A 66 9.12 -16.50 10.42
CA SER A 66 9.38 -17.79 11.09
C SER A 66 8.12 -18.56 11.52
N ARG A 67 6.92 -17.96 11.46
CA ARG A 67 5.64 -18.58 11.90
C ARG A 67 4.70 -18.89 10.72
N PRO A 68 5.02 -19.89 9.87
CA PRO A 68 4.27 -20.19 8.66
C PRO A 68 2.80 -20.58 8.92
N PHE A 69 2.48 -21.10 10.10
CA PHE A 69 1.11 -21.48 10.48
C PHE A 69 0.14 -20.30 10.62
N LEU A 70 0.62 -19.12 11.01
CA LEU A 70 -0.26 -17.96 11.25
C LEU A 70 -0.42 -17.09 10.00
N ARG A 71 0.48 -17.21 9.02
CA ARG A 71 0.48 -16.40 7.80
C ARG A 71 1.02 -17.22 6.61
N PRO A 72 0.24 -18.17 6.06
CA PRO A 72 0.66 -18.96 4.90
C PRO A 72 0.94 -18.07 3.67
N ASP A 73 0.24 -16.94 3.55
CA ASP A 73 0.43 -15.97 2.46
C ASP A 73 1.49 -14.90 2.76
N ALA A 74 2.19 -14.99 3.91
CA ALA A 74 3.33 -14.10 4.18
C ALA A 74 4.47 -14.28 3.17
N GLY A 75 4.40 -15.33 2.34
CA GLY A 75 5.20 -15.54 1.13
C GLY A 75 6.67 -15.20 1.33
N ARG A 76 7.46 -16.15 1.82
CA ARG A 76 8.91 -15.93 1.96
C ARG A 76 9.55 -15.74 0.58
N HIS A 77 10.49 -14.80 0.48
CA HIS A 77 11.39 -14.79 -0.66
C HIS A 77 12.46 -15.86 -0.43
N PRO A 78 12.63 -16.85 -1.32
CA PRO A 78 13.56 -17.95 -1.09
C PRO A 78 15.02 -17.47 -0.98
N LEU A 79 15.37 -16.36 -1.64
CA LEU A 79 16.70 -15.77 -1.60
C LEU A 79 16.91 -14.81 -0.43
N PHE A 80 15.84 -14.29 0.17
CA PHE A 80 15.91 -13.26 1.20
C PHE A 80 14.99 -13.63 2.39
N PRO A 81 15.39 -14.63 3.19
CA PRO A 81 14.55 -15.15 4.28
C PRO A 81 14.33 -14.14 5.42
N ASP A 82 15.28 -13.22 5.59
CA ASP A 82 15.28 -12.18 6.62
C ASP A 82 14.90 -10.81 6.05
N ALA A 83 14.23 -10.77 4.90
CA ALA A 83 13.76 -9.51 4.34
C ALA A 83 12.50 -9.01 5.05
N GLU A 84 12.41 -7.68 5.21
CA GLU A 84 11.14 -7.03 5.51
C GLU A 84 10.31 -6.99 4.22
N VAL A 85 9.06 -7.44 4.29
CA VAL A 85 8.20 -7.55 3.11
C VAL A 85 7.04 -6.57 3.22
N TRP A 86 6.96 -5.65 2.26
CA TRP A 86 5.82 -4.76 2.10
C TRP A 86 4.92 -5.24 0.98
N THR A 87 3.62 -5.33 1.24
CA THR A 87 2.63 -5.76 0.23
C THR A 87 1.69 -4.62 -0.11
N TYR A 88 1.50 -4.42 -1.41
CA TYR A 88 0.53 -3.52 -2.00
C TYR A 88 -0.40 -4.33 -2.89
N SER A 89 -1.70 -4.08 -2.81
CA SER A 89 -2.67 -4.65 -3.75
C SER A 89 -3.49 -3.55 -4.40
N GLY A 90 -3.88 -3.77 -5.66
CA GLY A 90 -4.69 -2.87 -6.44
C GLY A 90 -5.71 -3.64 -7.26
N ARG A 91 -6.87 -3.01 -7.49
CA ARG A 91 -7.89 -3.52 -8.41
C ARG A 91 -8.05 -2.54 -9.55
N SER A 92 -8.11 -3.05 -10.77
CA SER A 92 -8.50 -2.25 -11.93
C SER A 92 -9.55 -2.96 -12.74
N ILE A 93 -10.42 -2.17 -13.36
CA ILE A 93 -11.49 -2.67 -14.22
C ILE A 93 -11.25 -2.07 -15.59
N ALA A 94 -11.06 -2.91 -16.60
CA ALA A 94 -10.98 -2.48 -17.98
C ALA A 94 -12.33 -2.67 -18.69
N HIS A 95 -12.59 -1.87 -19.72
CA HIS A 95 -13.78 -1.96 -20.57
C HIS A 95 -15.12 -1.72 -19.87
N ALA A 96 -15.14 -1.09 -18.69
CA ALA A 96 -16.37 -0.75 -17.96
C ALA A 96 -17.18 0.44 -18.56
N LYS A 97 -16.92 0.84 -19.81
CA LYS A 97 -17.68 1.93 -20.45
C LYS A 97 -18.97 1.37 -21.03
N ALA A 98 -20.09 2.08 -20.84
CA ALA A 98 -21.44 1.66 -21.24
C ALA A 98 -21.62 1.32 -22.74
N LEU A 99 -20.66 1.70 -23.59
CA LEU A 99 -20.67 1.48 -25.04
C LEU A 99 -19.44 0.70 -25.55
N ASP A 100 -18.61 0.12 -24.67
CA ASP A 100 -17.52 -0.77 -25.10
C ASP A 100 -18.09 -2.20 -25.27
N PRO A 101 -18.05 -2.79 -26.48
CA PRO A 101 -18.61 -4.13 -26.73
C PRO A 101 -17.74 -5.26 -26.17
N ARG A 102 -16.52 -4.96 -25.67
CA ARG A 102 -15.61 -5.96 -25.10
C ARG A 102 -16.07 -6.38 -23.70
N PRO A 103 -15.77 -7.62 -23.27
CA PRO A 103 -16.08 -8.06 -21.92
C PRO A 103 -15.38 -7.19 -20.89
N ILE A 104 -16.08 -6.90 -19.79
CA ILE A 104 -15.47 -6.24 -18.62
C ILE A 104 -14.43 -7.17 -18.05
N VAL A 105 -13.22 -6.65 -17.85
CA VAL A 105 -12.10 -7.42 -17.32
C VAL A 105 -11.73 -6.91 -15.94
N HIS A 106 -11.75 -7.80 -14.94
CA HIS A 106 -11.30 -7.49 -13.60
C HIS A 106 -9.84 -7.91 -13.45
N ARG A 107 -8.98 -6.96 -13.09
CA ARG A 107 -7.56 -7.22 -12.82
C ARG A 107 -7.26 -6.95 -11.37
N HIS A 108 -6.63 -7.92 -10.73
CA HIS A 108 -6.06 -7.80 -9.40
C HIS A 108 -4.55 -7.84 -9.49
N THR A 109 -3.89 -6.81 -8.98
CA THR A 109 -2.43 -6.69 -9.01
C THR A 109 -1.92 -6.72 -7.57
N THR A 110 -0.89 -7.51 -7.31
CA THR A 110 -0.19 -7.58 -6.02
C THR A 110 1.29 -7.31 -6.24
N LEU A 111 1.78 -6.24 -5.64
CA LEU A 111 3.21 -5.89 -5.59
C LEU A 111 3.73 -6.23 -4.20
N ARG A 112 4.84 -6.97 -4.15
CA ARG A 112 5.57 -7.29 -2.92
C ARG A 112 6.98 -6.76 -3.05
N ILE A 113 7.43 -6.01 -2.07
CA ILE A 113 8.74 -5.36 -2.05
C ILE A 113 9.53 -5.94 -0.88
N PHE A 114 10.77 -6.32 -1.13
CA PHE A 114 11.66 -6.97 -0.18
C PHE A 114 12.80 -6.03 0.18
N PHE A 115 12.89 -5.66 1.45
CA PHE A 115 13.94 -4.80 1.97
C PHE A 115 14.94 -5.60 2.82
N ASP A 116 16.19 -5.16 2.80
CA ASP A 116 17.21 -5.63 3.73
C ASP A 116 17.00 -5.07 5.15
N GLN A 117 17.89 -5.44 6.07
CA GLN A 117 17.86 -4.99 7.46
C GLN A 117 18.09 -3.47 7.61
N ASN A 118 18.73 -2.83 6.63
CA ASN A 118 18.95 -1.39 6.58
C ASN A 118 17.74 -0.65 5.98
N GLY A 119 16.76 -1.36 5.45
CA GLY A 119 15.61 -0.78 4.77
C GLY A 119 15.89 -0.39 3.32
N ILE A 120 16.85 -1.04 2.67
CA ILE A 120 17.18 -0.85 1.26
C ILE A 120 16.54 -1.95 0.42
N LEU A 121 16.00 -1.58 -0.73
CA LEU A 121 15.34 -2.48 -1.68
C LEU A 121 16.33 -3.56 -2.17
N GLN A 122 16.03 -4.83 -1.91
CA GLN A 122 16.75 -5.96 -2.48
C GLN A 122 16.08 -6.48 -3.75
N ASP A 123 14.75 -6.61 -3.72
CA ASP A 123 13.98 -7.20 -4.82
C ASP A 123 12.51 -6.79 -4.73
N TYR A 124 11.75 -7.07 -5.79
CA TYR A 124 10.29 -6.95 -5.79
C TYR A 124 9.65 -7.98 -6.72
N SER A 125 8.41 -8.36 -6.39
CA SER A 125 7.60 -9.24 -7.23
C SER A 125 6.26 -8.59 -7.53
N LEU A 126 5.86 -8.61 -8.80
CA LEU A 126 4.56 -8.16 -9.24
C LEU A 126 3.78 -9.35 -9.79
N ARG A 127 2.58 -9.59 -9.25
CA ARG A 127 1.66 -10.61 -9.72
C ARG A 127 0.37 -9.96 -10.18
N GLU A 128 -0.06 -10.28 -11.39
CA GLU A 128 -1.35 -9.87 -11.93
C GLU A 128 -2.24 -11.09 -12.13
N THR A 129 -3.46 -11.03 -11.61
CA THR A 129 -4.50 -12.05 -11.78
C THR A 129 -5.67 -11.41 -12.52
N GLN A 130 -6.09 -12.02 -13.62
CA GLN A 130 -7.25 -11.60 -14.40
C GLN A 130 -8.40 -12.57 -14.13
N ASN A 131 -9.55 -12.03 -13.73
CA ASN A 131 -10.83 -12.76 -13.63
C ASN A 131 -11.76 -12.35 -14.77
#